data_AF-A0A1A3KIP3-F1
#
_entry.id   AF-A0A1A3KIP3-F1
#
_cell.length_a   1.000
_cell.length_b   1.000
_cell.length_c   1.000
_cell.angle_alpha   90.00
_cell.angle_beta   90.00
_cell.angle_gamma   90.00
#
_symmetry.space_group_name_H-M   'P 1'
#
loop_
_entity.id
_entity.type
_entity.pdbx_description
1 polymer ?
#
loop_
_entity_poly.entity_id
_entity_poly.type
_entity_poly.pdbx_seq_one_letter_code
_entity_poly.pdbx_strand_id
1 'polypeptide(L)'
;MNDSAATTTTSLVKGLGAASLGLGLSEVLAPGKVAALAGVDETQRSRTVIRALGLRECGHAAALLLGSEKLVWTRVAGDVLDIAVLAAGVARRGPGRRRRGIASAAALSVIGAADLYAALRTTRTEHARHSGEQKHLTVRAAVTVQRSPEYVYGFWRNLENLPEFMYHLKAVTTDETGRSHWVANAPIGQPVQWDAEIVEDQPGKRIAWQSVPGSGISNSGSVEFTPDNSGKGTEVRVTIAYEMPGGAFGKAVATLFGESPDQQVNDDLRRFKQILETGQVLRSDGSPEGPVSFRQMHQQTAQPASKGA
;
A
#
# COMPACT_ATOMS: atom_id res chain seq x y z
N MET A 1 -19.47 -14.84 -8.08
CA MET A 1 -20.19 -14.05 -7.03
C MET A 1 -19.74 -12.60 -6.90
N ASN A 2 -18.61 -12.16 -7.50
CA ASN A 2 -18.10 -10.79 -7.37
C ASN A 2 -18.79 -9.75 -8.26
N ASP A 3 -19.28 -10.13 -9.45
CA ASP A 3 -19.83 -9.16 -10.41
C ASP A 3 -21.15 -8.56 -9.94
N SER A 4 -22.06 -9.38 -9.37
CA SER A 4 -23.35 -8.89 -8.86
C SER A 4 -23.19 -7.90 -7.70
N ALA A 5 -22.19 -8.11 -6.83
CA ALA A 5 -21.91 -7.21 -5.71
C ALA A 5 -21.30 -5.88 -6.19
N ALA A 6 -20.46 -5.92 -7.22
CA ALA A 6 -19.90 -4.74 -7.87
C ALA A 6 -21.00 -3.90 -8.54
N THR A 7 -21.85 -4.52 -9.36
CA THR A 7 -22.96 -3.83 -10.04
C THR A 7 -23.92 -3.20 -9.04
N THR A 8 -24.23 -3.88 -7.93
CA THR A 8 -25.09 -3.34 -6.87
C THR A 8 -24.48 -2.09 -6.23
N THR A 9 -23.16 -2.07 -6.03
CA THR A 9 -22.46 -0.94 -5.39
C THR A 9 -22.46 0.27 -6.31
N THR A 10 -22.17 0.08 -7.60
CA THR A 10 -22.23 1.17 -8.60
C THR A 10 -23.64 1.74 -8.76
N SER A 11 -24.68 0.89 -8.77
CA SER A 11 -26.07 1.37 -8.82
C SER A 11 -26.46 2.18 -7.58
N LEU A 12 -25.98 1.77 -6.41
CA LEU A 12 -26.22 2.51 -5.15
C LEU A 12 -25.53 3.88 -5.16
N VAL A 13 -24.27 3.96 -5.59
CA VAL A 13 -23.53 5.23 -5.72
C VAL A 13 -24.20 6.18 -6.72
N LYS A 14 -24.66 5.66 -7.86
CA LYS A 14 -25.39 6.46 -8.86
C LYS A 14 -26.74 6.95 -8.34
N GLY A 15 -27.45 6.12 -7.58
CA GLY A 15 -28.70 6.50 -6.91
C GLY A 15 -28.50 7.65 -5.91
N LEU A 16 -27.44 7.58 -5.10
CA LEU A 16 -27.06 8.66 -4.17
C LEU A 16 -26.67 9.94 -4.91
N GLY A 17 -25.92 9.84 -6.01
CA GLY A 17 -25.60 10.97 -6.88
C GLY A 17 -26.85 11.67 -7.44
N ALA A 18 -27.84 10.91 -7.92
CA ALA A 18 -29.10 11.46 -8.41
C ALA A 18 -29.94 12.12 -7.31
N ALA A 19 -30.00 11.51 -6.12
CA ALA A 19 -30.71 12.08 -4.97
C ALA A 19 -30.10 13.41 -4.52
N SER A 20 -28.77 13.48 -4.46
CA SER A 20 -28.03 14.70 -4.12
C SER A 20 -28.21 15.82 -5.14
N LEU A 21 -28.26 15.50 -6.44
CA LEU A 21 -28.57 16.49 -7.47
C LEU A 21 -29.96 17.09 -7.25
N GLY A 22 -30.95 16.26 -6.92
CA GLY A 22 -32.31 16.71 -6.62
C GLY A 22 -32.37 17.63 -5.40
N LEU A 23 -31.68 17.26 -4.31
CA LEU A 23 -31.60 18.08 -3.10
C LEU A 23 -30.87 19.40 -3.38
N GLY A 24 -29.70 19.36 -4.01
CA GLY A 24 -28.91 20.55 -4.31
C GLY A 24 -29.64 21.55 -5.22
N LEU A 25 -30.35 21.06 -6.24
CA LEU A 25 -31.19 21.91 -7.09
C LEU A 25 -32.34 22.56 -6.31
N SER A 26 -32.96 21.84 -5.37
CA SER A 26 -34.04 22.39 -4.54
C SER A 26 -33.56 23.52 -3.62
N GLU A 27 -32.34 23.40 -3.09
CA GLU A 27 -31.69 24.41 -2.24
C GLU A 27 -31.25 25.64 -3.02
N VAL A 28 -30.78 25.46 -4.26
CA VAL A 28 -30.39 26.57 -5.15
C VAL A 28 -31.62 27.34 -5.63
N LEU A 29 -32.65 26.62 -6.12
CA LEU A 29 -33.81 27.20 -6.78
C LEU A 29 -34.89 27.68 -5.81
N ALA A 30 -35.04 27.03 -4.65
CA ALA A 30 -36.10 27.34 -3.69
C ALA A 30 -35.61 27.44 -2.22
N PRO A 31 -34.55 28.23 -1.92
CA PRO A 31 -33.94 28.28 -0.58
C PRO A 31 -34.91 28.73 0.52
N GLY A 32 -35.89 29.57 0.21
CA GLY A 32 -36.91 30.02 1.17
C GLY A 32 -37.86 28.90 1.60
N LYS A 33 -38.26 28.04 0.66
CA LYS A 33 -39.10 26.85 0.96
C LYS A 33 -38.32 25.84 1.79
N VAL A 34 -37.05 25.63 1.47
CA VAL A 34 -36.14 24.76 2.24
C VAL A 34 -35.96 25.30 3.66
N ALA A 35 -35.70 26.60 3.83
CA ALA A 35 -35.59 27.23 5.16
C ALA A 35 -36.87 27.02 6.00
N ALA A 36 -38.05 27.22 5.39
CA ALA A 36 -39.33 27.04 6.05
C ALA A 36 -39.59 25.59 6.50
N LEU A 37 -39.20 24.62 5.66
CA LEU A 37 -39.26 23.19 5.97
C LEU A 37 -38.29 22.83 7.10
N ALA A 38 -37.07 23.36 7.06
CA ALA A 38 -36.03 23.14 8.06
C ALA A 38 -36.28 23.86 9.40
N GLY A 39 -37.28 24.74 9.46
CA GLY A 39 -37.57 25.55 10.65
C GLY A 39 -36.54 26.67 10.89
N VAL A 40 -35.79 27.05 9.85
CA VAL A 40 -34.79 28.13 9.86
C VAL A 40 -35.45 29.44 9.41
N ASP A 41 -35.01 30.57 9.98
CA ASP A 41 -35.52 31.88 9.55
C ASP A 41 -35.14 32.17 8.11
N GLU A 42 -36.05 32.81 7.40
CA GLU A 42 -35.76 33.35 6.08
C GLU A 42 -35.07 34.71 6.23
N THR A 43 -33.74 34.70 6.12
CA THR A 43 -32.87 35.88 6.13
C THR A 43 -31.98 35.85 4.90
N GLN A 44 -31.38 36.99 4.53
CA GLN A 44 -30.42 37.02 3.44
C GLN A 44 -29.25 36.05 3.70
N ARG A 45 -28.79 35.95 4.95
CA ARG A 45 -27.70 35.06 5.35
C ARG A 45 -28.09 33.58 5.23
N SER A 46 -29.27 33.17 5.70
CA SER A 46 -29.71 31.78 5.60
C SER A 46 -29.98 31.37 4.15
N ARG A 47 -30.52 32.27 3.31
CA ARG A 47 -30.66 32.02 1.86
C ARG A 47 -29.32 31.81 1.17
N THR A 48 -28.29 32.62 1.50
CA THR A 48 -26.94 32.45 0.95
C THR A 48 -26.30 31.14 1.40
N VAL A 49 -26.45 30.78 2.68
CA VAL A 49 -25.92 29.50 3.22
C VAL A 49 -26.60 28.31 2.55
N ILE A 50 -27.94 28.30 2.46
CA ILE A 50 -28.68 27.20 1.83
C ILE A 50 -28.29 27.05 0.35
N ARG A 51 -28.16 28.15 -0.40
CA ARG A 51 -27.69 28.08 -1.80
C ARG A 51 -26.26 27.55 -1.91
N ALA A 52 -25.38 27.89 -0.98
CA ALA A 52 -24.00 27.39 -0.96
C ALA A 52 -23.96 25.87 -0.67
N LEU A 53 -24.79 25.38 0.25
CA LEU A 53 -24.98 23.94 0.49
C LEU A 53 -25.54 23.25 -0.76
N GLY A 54 -26.51 23.87 -1.44
CA GLY A 54 -27.08 23.31 -2.66
C GLY A 54 -26.10 23.21 -3.83
N LEU A 55 -25.25 24.23 -4.00
CA LEU A 55 -24.14 24.18 -4.97
C LEU A 55 -23.12 23.10 -4.60
N ARG A 56 -22.83 22.92 -3.31
CA ARG A 56 -21.96 21.85 -2.81
C ARG A 56 -22.54 20.48 -3.16
N GLU A 57 -23.82 20.24 -2.87
CA GLU A 57 -24.49 18.97 -3.17
C GLU A 57 -24.49 18.67 -4.67
N CYS A 58 -24.77 19.66 -5.53
CA CYS A 58 -24.64 19.51 -6.98
C CYS A 58 -23.22 19.13 -7.42
N GLY A 59 -22.20 19.71 -6.79
CA GLY A 59 -20.79 19.34 -7.04
C GLY A 59 -20.47 17.89 -6.65
N HIS A 60 -21.01 17.42 -5.52
CA HIS A 60 -20.84 16.03 -5.08
C HIS A 60 -21.61 15.06 -5.99
N ALA A 61 -22.80 15.45 -6.45
CA ALA A 61 -23.57 14.69 -7.44
C ALA A 61 -22.81 14.54 -8.75
N ALA A 62 -22.23 15.62 -9.28
CA ALA A 62 -21.39 15.57 -10.47
C ALA A 62 -20.16 14.68 -10.26
N ALA A 63 -19.51 14.78 -9.09
CA ALA A 63 -18.37 13.96 -8.72
C ALA A 63 -18.69 12.45 -8.65
N LEU A 64 -19.89 12.06 -8.21
CA LEU A 64 -20.30 10.64 -8.17
C LEU A 64 -20.86 10.12 -9.49
N LEU A 65 -21.51 10.97 -10.28
CA LEU A 65 -22.08 10.57 -11.57
C LEU A 65 -21.03 10.53 -12.69
N LEU A 66 -20.01 11.39 -12.63
CA LEU A 66 -18.97 11.53 -13.64
C LEU A 66 -17.58 11.09 -13.16
N GLY A 67 -17.36 11.04 -11.85
CA GLY A 67 -16.05 10.79 -11.25
C GLY A 67 -15.95 9.42 -10.55
N SER A 68 -14.99 9.32 -9.62
CA SER A 68 -14.65 8.06 -8.96
C SER A 68 -15.61 7.73 -7.81
N GLU A 69 -15.95 6.44 -7.65
CA GLU A 69 -16.66 5.89 -6.48
C GLU A 69 -15.90 6.17 -5.14
N LYS A 70 -14.63 6.58 -5.20
CA LYS A 70 -13.81 7.03 -4.05
C LYS A 70 -14.29 8.35 -3.43
N LEU A 71 -15.02 9.15 -4.20
CA LEU A 71 -15.50 10.47 -3.77
C LEU A 71 -16.75 10.39 -2.88
N VAL A 72 -17.28 9.19 -2.58
CA VAL A 72 -18.41 9.03 -1.65
C VAL A 72 -18.07 9.54 -0.25
N TRP A 73 -16.81 9.47 0.17
CA TRP A 73 -16.36 10.00 1.47
C TRP A 73 -16.57 11.50 1.64
N THR A 74 -16.56 12.27 0.55
CA THR A 74 -16.81 13.72 0.65
C THR A 74 -18.29 14.01 0.96
N ARG A 75 -19.20 13.08 0.65
CA ARG A 75 -20.62 13.17 1.06
C ARG A 75 -20.80 13.01 2.56
N VAL A 76 -20.18 11.98 3.14
CA VAL A 76 -20.22 11.71 4.58
C VAL A 76 -19.74 12.94 5.37
N ALA A 77 -18.65 13.58 4.91
CA ALA A 77 -18.17 14.83 5.50
C ALA A 77 -19.17 15.99 5.34
N GLY A 78 -19.86 16.04 4.20
CA GLY A 78 -20.95 16.98 3.90
C GLY A 78 -22.15 16.86 4.84
N ASP A 79 -22.65 15.64 5.08
CA ASP A 79 -23.81 15.42 5.94
C ASP A 79 -23.53 15.85 7.40
N VAL A 80 -22.30 15.62 7.87
CA VAL A 80 -21.85 16.09 9.19
C VAL A 80 -21.91 17.62 9.27
N LEU A 81 -21.45 18.31 8.21
CA LEU A 81 -21.51 19.76 8.12
C LEU A 81 -22.95 20.27 8.09
N ASP A 82 -23.82 19.65 7.29
CA ASP A 82 -25.22 20.07 7.13
C ASP A 82 -26.01 19.93 8.43
N ILE A 83 -25.81 18.82 9.16
CA ILE A 83 -26.41 18.60 10.49
C ILE A 83 -25.90 19.66 11.48
N ALA A 84 -24.60 19.98 11.47
CA ALA A 84 -24.03 20.98 12.37
C ALA A 84 -24.57 22.39 12.08
N VAL A 85 -24.68 22.76 10.80
CA VAL A 85 -25.24 24.06 10.37
C VAL A 85 -26.73 24.15 10.72
N LEU A 86 -27.50 23.08 10.51
CA LEU A 86 -28.92 23.02 10.89
C LEU A 86 -29.11 23.12 12.40
N ALA A 87 -28.31 22.38 13.18
CA ALA A 87 -28.34 22.44 14.64
C ALA A 87 -28.06 23.87 15.14
N ALA A 88 -27.06 24.54 14.59
CA ALA A 88 -26.76 25.94 14.92
C ALA A 88 -27.92 26.89 14.56
N GLY A 89 -28.62 26.64 13.44
CA GLY A 89 -29.78 27.43 13.00
C GLY A 89 -31.02 27.28 13.89
N VAL A 90 -31.19 26.12 14.53
CA VAL A 90 -32.42 25.74 15.24
C VAL A 90 -32.27 25.74 16.78
N ALA A 91 -31.05 25.62 17.32
CA ALA A 91 -30.78 25.44 18.76
C ALA A 91 -31.38 26.52 19.67
N ARG A 92 -31.57 27.75 19.18
CA ARG A 92 -32.08 28.89 19.98
C ARG A 92 -33.55 29.21 19.73
N ARG A 93 -34.33 28.30 19.11
CA ARG A 93 -35.67 28.62 18.58
C ARG A 93 -36.81 27.98 19.37
N GLY A 94 -37.99 28.61 19.27
CA GLY A 94 -39.22 28.17 19.95
C GLY A 94 -39.68 26.76 19.56
N PRO A 95 -40.53 26.12 20.38
CA PRO A 95 -40.80 24.68 20.34
C PRO A 95 -41.32 24.15 18.99
N GLY A 96 -42.15 24.93 18.28
CA GLY A 96 -42.65 24.53 16.95
C GLY A 96 -41.59 24.49 15.86
N ARG A 97 -40.63 25.43 15.87
CA ARG A 97 -39.50 25.47 14.91
C ARG A 97 -38.44 24.45 15.27
N ARG A 98 -38.22 24.22 16.56
CA ARG A 98 -37.34 23.16 17.06
C ARG A 98 -37.79 21.77 16.62
N ARG A 99 -39.11 21.48 16.63
CA ARG A 99 -39.65 20.20 16.13
C ARG A 99 -39.38 19.98 14.64
N ARG A 100 -39.53 21.02 13.80
CA ARG A 100 -39.23 20.95 12.36
C ARG A 100 -37.74 20.72 12.11
N GLY A 101 -36.88 21.45 12.79
CA GLY A 101 -35.43 21.24 12.67
C GLY A 101 -34.97 19.87 13.18
N ILE A 102 -35.60 19.32 14.22
CA ILE A 102 -35.33 17.93 14.66
C ILE A 102 -35.75 16.93 13.56
N ALA A 103 -36.90 17.13 12.93
CA ALA A 103 -37.35 16.26 11.83
C ALA A 103 -36.40 16.35 10.62
N SER A 104 -35.93 17.55 10.27
CA SER A 104 -34.94 17.74 9.22
C SER A 104 -33.58 17.13 9.56
N ALA A 105 -33.12 17.26 10.81
CA ALA A 105 -31.88 16.62 11.26
C ALA A 105 -31.97 15.09 11.22
N ALA A 106 -33.13 14.52 11.58
CA ALA A 106 -33.38 13.08 11.46
C ALA A 106 -33.35 12.63 10.00
N ALA A 107 -33.97 13.39 9.08
CA ALA A 107 -33.92 13.08 7.65
C ALA A 107 -32.49 13.14 7.09
N LEU A 108 -31.71 14.17 7.43
CA LEU A 108 -30.29 14.27 7.05
C LEU A 108 -29.45 13.13 7.64
N SER A 109 -29.74 12.71 8.87
CA SER A 109 -29.03 11.59 9.50
C SER A 109 -29.27 10.25 8.77
N VAL A 110 -30.47 10.04 8.23
CA VAL A 110 -30.78 8.85 7.42
C VAL A 110 -30.00 8.87 6.10
N ILE A 111 -29.90 10.04 5.45
CA ILE A 111 -29.10 10.23 4.23
C ILE A 111 -27.62 9.97 4.53
N GLY A 112 -27.08 10.58 5.60
CA GLY A 112 -25.69 10.36 6.02
C GLY A 112 -25.38 8.92 6.42
N ALA A 113 -26.34 8.18 6.98
CA ALA A 113 -26.17 6.76 7.24
C ALA A 113 -26.08 5.94 5.94
N ALA A 114 -26.86 6.29 4.91
CA ALA A 114 -26.79 5.66 3.60
C ALA A 114 -25.47 5.99 2.87
N ASP A 115 -25.02 7.24 2.94
CA ASP A 115 -23.73 7.68 2.39
C ASP A 115 -22.55 7.01 3.11
N LEU A 116 -22.60 6.88 4.44
CA LEU A 116 -21.61 6.15 5.22
C LEU A 116 -21.61 4.66 4.88
N TYR A 117 -22.78 4.05 4.74
CA TYR A 117 -22.90 2.64 4.32
C TYR A 117 -22.29 2.42 2.94
N ALA A 118 -22.55 3.32 1.98
CA ALA A 118 -21.98 3.29 0.65
C ALA A 118 -20.44 3.42 0.70
N ALA A 119 -19.92 4.38 1.47
CA ALA A 119 -18.49 4.60 1.64
C ALA A 119 -17.77 3.40 2.26
N LEU A 120 -18.35 2.81 3.31
CA LEU A 120 -17.80 1.61 3.94
C LEU A 120 -17.81 0.41 2.98
N ARG A 121 -18.84 0.30 2.14
CA ARG A 121 -18.95 -0.76 1.15
C ARG A 121 -17.92 -0.61 0.03
N THR A 122 -17.72 0.60 -0.51
CA THR A 122 -16.71 0.85 -1.55
C THR A 122 -15.30 0.55 -1.04
N THR A 123 -14.95 0.98 0.18
CA THR A 123 -13.66 0.67 0.81
C THR A 123 -13.43 -0.84 1.03
N ARG A 124 -14.49 -1.59 1.40
CA ARG A 124 -14.41 -3.06 1.55
C ARG A 124 -14.26 -3.76 0.20
N THR A 125 -15.01 -3.35 -0.83
CA THR A 125 -14.86 -3.92 -2.18
C THR A 125 -13.51 -3.60 -2.80
N GLU A 126 -12.92 -2.43 -2.53
CA GLU A 126 -11.54 -2.15 -2.95
C GLU A 126 -10.53 -3.05 -2.25
N HIS A 127 -10.66 -3.24 -0.93
CA HIS A 127 -9.81 -4.20 -0.22
C HIS A 127 -9.98 -5.63 -0.76
N ALA A 128 -11.20 -6.03 -1.12
CA ALA A 128 -11.48 -7.34 -1.72
C ALA A 128 -10.92 -7.47 -3.15
N ARG A 129 -11.03 -6.42 -3.97
CA ARG A 129 -10.45 -6.37 -5.33
C ARG A 129 -8.92 -6.39 -5.30
N HIS A 130 -8.30 -5.61 -4.41
CA HIS A 130 -6.85 -5.63 -4.21
C HIS A 130 -6.33 -6.90 -3.52
N SER A 131 -7.18 -7.67 -2.82
CA SER A 131 -6.80 -8.98 -2.28
C SER A 131 -6.83 -10.11 -3.31
N GLY A 132 -7.47 -9.93 -4.47
CA GLY A 132 -7.57 -10.95 -5.52
C GLY A 132 -6.53 -10.83 -6.64
N GLU A 133 -5.81 -9.72 -6.72
CA GLU A 133 -4.78 -9.49 -7.72
C GLU A 133 -3.43 -9.98 -7.16
N GLN A 134 -3.01 -11.19 -7.57
CA GLN A 134 -1.66 -11.71 -7.33
C GLN A 134 -0.66 -10.70 -7.89
N LYS A 135 -0.06 -9.87 -7.03
CA LYS A 135 0.99 -8.95 -7.46
C LYS A 135 2.26 -9.76 -7.67
N HIS A 136 2.67 -9.85 -8.93
CA HIS A 136 3.96 -10.41 -9.29
C HIS A 136 5.01 -9.31 -9.18
N LEU A 137 5.94 -9.46 -8.24
CA LEU A 137 7.09 -8.57 -8.11
C LEU A 137 8.30 -9.28 -8.69
N THR A 138 8.85 -8.73 -9.77
CA THR A 138 10.10 -9.22 -10.37
C THR A 138 11.18 -8.17 -10.17
N VAL A 139 12.24 -8.54 -9.46
CA VAL A 139 13.41 -7.70 -9.20
C VAL A 139 14.58 -8.21 -10.05
N ARG A 140 15.35 -7.29 -10.63
CA ARG A 140 16.55 -7.60 -11.41
C ARG A 140 17.71 -6.73 -10.96
N ALA A 141 18.87 -7.34 -10.76
CA ALA A 141 20.09 -6.61 -10.41
C ALA A 141 21.32 -7.32 -10.99
N ALA A 142 22.41 -6.58 -11.13
CA ALA A 142 23.66 -7.10 -11.65
C ALA A 142 24.87 -6.50 -10.94
N VAL A 143 25.94 -7.28 -10.81
CA VAL A 143 27.23 -6.81 -10.27
C VAL A 143 28.37 -7.57 -10.93
N THR A 144 29.51 -6.90 -11.15
CA THR A 144 30.74 -7.57 -11.62
C THR A 144 31.67 -7.83 -10.44
N VAL A 145 32.08 -9.09 -10.27
CA VAL A 145 32.99 -9.58 -9.23
C VAL A 145 34.32 -9.98 -9.87
N GLN A 146 35.46 -9.55 -9.32
CA GLN A 146 36.81 -9.84 -9.79
C GLN A 146 37.29 -11.22 -9.32
N ARG A 147 36.51 -12.25 -9.66
CA ARG A 147 36.79 -13.67 -9.43
C ARG A 147 36.28 -14.47 -10.64
N SER A 148 36.81 -15.69 -10.81
CA SER A 148 36.40 -16.58 -11.90
C SER A 148 34.94 -17.05 -11.74
N PRO A 149 34.22 -17.36 -12.84
CA PRO A 149 32.84 -17.79 -12.76
C PRO A 149 32.64 -19.03 -11.89
N GLU A 150 33.60 -19.96 -11.91
CA GLU A 150 33.57 -21.20 -11.12
C GLU A 150 33.62 -20.90 -9.61
N TYR A 151 34.44 -19.94 -9.21
CA TYR A 151 34.56 -19.53 -7.81
C TYR A 151 33.28 -18.84 -7.32
N VAL A 152 32.78 -17.89 -8.11
CA VAL A 152 31.57 -17.12 -7.79
C VAL A 152 30.35 -18.05 -7.75
N TYR A 153 30.21 -18.94 -8.73
CA TYR A 153 29.18 -19.97 -8.78
C TYR A 153 29.27 -20.90 -7.56
N GLY A 154 30.46 -21.41 -7.23
CA GLY A 154 30.64 -22.34 -6.12
C GLY A 154 30.23 -21.74 -4.77
N PHE A 155 30.54 -20.46 -4.55
CA PHE A 155 30.09 -19.75 -3.36
C PHE A 155 28.58 -19.59 -3.32
N TRP A 156 27.94 -19.20 -4.44
CA TRP A 156 26.48 -19.04 -4.49
C TRP A 156 25.74 -20.37 -4.35
N ARG A 157 26.30 -21.43 -4.95
CA ARG A 157 25.72 -22.78 -4.97
C ARG A 157 25.57 -23.38 -3.57
N ASN A 158 26.42 -22.96 -2.63
CA ASN A 158 26.19 -23.19 -1.21
C ASN A 158 25.19 -22.16 -0.68
N LEU A 159 23.90 -22.51 -0.72
CA LEU A 159 22.81 -21.59 -0.36
C LEU A 159 22.88 -21.10 1.11
N GLU A 160 23.56 -21.84 1.98
CA GLU A 160 23.77 -21.45 3.38
C GLU A 160 24.65 -20.19 3.52
N ASN A 161 25.37 -19.80 2.46
CA ASN A 161 26.11 -18.54 2.39
C ASN A 161 25.22 -17.32 2.13
N LEU A 162 23.99 -17.50 1.62
CA LEU A 162 23.12 -16.38 1.21
C LEU A 162 22.83 -15.38 2.35
N PRO A 163 22.53 -15.81 3.60
CA PRO A 163 22.32 -14.89 4.72
C PRO A 163 23.53 -14.00 5.05
N GLU A 164 24.75 -14.33 4.60
CA GLU A 164 25.93 -13.51 4.84
C GLU A 164 25.88 -12.16 4.09
N PHE A 165 25.17 -12.11 2.96
CA PHE A 165 25.05 -10.90 2.14
C PHE A 165 23.61 -10.46 1.85
N MET A 166 22.63 -11.36 1.95
CA MET A 166 21.20 -11.07 1.77
C MET A 166 20.54 -10.77 3.11
N TYR A 167 20.53 -9.50 3.53
CA TYR A 167 20.13 -9.12 4.90
C TYR A 167 18.67 -9.45 5.23
N HIS A 168 17.81 -9.54 4.21
CA HIS A 168 16.41 -9.93 4.40
C HIS A 168 16.26 -11.42 4.75
N LEU A 169 17.28 -12.25 4.52
CA LEU A 169 17.31 -13.65 4.95
C LEU A 169 17.97 -13.77 6.33
N LYS A 170 17.29 -14.47 7.22
CA LYS A 170 17.78 -14.86 8.54
C LYS A 170 18.63 -16.12 8.47
N ALA A 171 18.15 -17.12 7.72
CA ALA A 171 18.80 -18.42 7.59
C ALA A 171 18.36 -19.11 6.31
N VAL A 172 19.27 -19.89 5.73
CA VAL A 172 18.98 -20.87 4.68
C VAL A 172 19.70 -22.15 5.09
N THR A 173 18.97 -23.26 5.14
CA THR A 173 19.52 -24.59 5.48
C THR A 173 19.14 -25.58 4.40
N THR A 174 20.08 -26.42 3.97
CA THR A 174 19.80 -27.44 2.95
C THR A 174 19.70 -28.83 3.57
N ASP A 175 18.69 -29.60 3.20
CA ASP A 175 18.52 -30.98 3.67
C ASP A 175 19.22 -32.00 2.75
N GLU A 176 19.25 -33.27 3.18
CA GLU A 176 19.87 -34.38 2.44
C GLU A 176 19.17 -34.66 1.09
N THR A 177 17.94 -34.18 0.91
CA THR A 177 17.16 -34.34 -0.33
C THR A 177 17.46 -33.25 -1.36
N GLY A 178 18.28 -32.25 -1.00
CA GLY A 178 18.59 -31.10 -1.85
C GLY A 178 17.53 -30.00 -1.80
N ARG A 179 16.54 -30.10 -0.89
CA ARG A 179 15.61 -29.01 -0.61
C ARG A 179 16.22 -28.06 0.40
N SER A 180 15.86 -26.80 0.27
CA SER A 180 16.37 -25.71 1.08
C SER A 180 15.22 -25.06 1.84
N HIS A 181 15.41 -24.85 3.15
CA HIS A 181 14.48 -24.15 4.01
C HIS A 181 14.99 -22.73 4.26
N TRP A 182 14.16 -21.74 3.93
CA TRP A 182 14.51 -20.33 3.96
C TRP A 182 13.69 -19.63 5.02
N VAL A 183 14.34 -18.77 5.81
CA VAL A 183 13.70 -17.94 6.84
C VAL A 183 14.07 -16.49 6.61
N ALA A 184 13.09 -15.60 6.50
CA ALA A 184 13.28 -14.16 6.31
C ALA A 184 13.01 -13.32 7.57
N ASN A 185 13.66 -12.16 7.66
CA ASN A 185 13.60 -11.23 8.79
C ASN A 185 12.33 -10.36 8.77
N ALA A 186 11.25 -10.76 9.44
CA ALA A 186 10.02 -9.96 9.52
C ALA A 186 10.13 -8.77 10.51
N PRO A 187 9.79 -7.52 10.11
CA PRO A 187 9.88 -6.35 10.98
C PRO A 187 8.94 -6.41 12.19
N ILE A 188 7.75 -7.02 12.04
CA ILE A 188 6.76 -7.24 13.09
C ILE A 188 5.92 -8.49 12.72
N GLY A 189 5.92 -9.53 13.56
CA GLY A 189 5.08 -10.73 13.37
C GLY A 189 5.86 -12.05 13.41
N GLN A 190 5.22 -13.11 12.91
CA GLN A 190 5.85 -14.43 12.75
C GLN A 190 6.92 -14.38 11.64
N PRO A 191 8.06 -15.08 11.79
CA PRO A 191 9.04 -15.18 10.73
C PRO A 191 8.42 -15.80 9.48
N VAL A 192 8.74 -15.23 8.33
CA VAL A 192 8.27 -15.70 7.03
C VAL A 192 9.22 -16.78 6.55
N GLN A 193 8.70 -17.95 6.25
CA GLN A 193 9.51 -19.14 5.95
C GLN A 193 8.89 -19.95 4.82
N TRP A 194 9.75 -20.53 3.98
CA TRP A 194 9.34 -21.34 2.83
C TRP A 194 10.42 -22.37 2.48
N ASP A 195 9.99 -23.45 1.83
CA ASP A 195 10.89 -24.44 1.26
C ASP A 195 11.05 -24.19 -0.24
N ALA A 196 12.26 -24.41 -0.76
CA ALA A 196 12.61 -24.24 -2.16
C ALA A 196 13.57 -25.33 -2.64
N GLU A 197 13.57 -25.57 -3.95
CA GLU A 197 14.45 -26.51 -4.63
C GLU A 197 15.18 -25.83 -5.79
N ILE A 198 16.40 -26.29 -6.08
CA ILE A 198 17.15 -25.88 -7.27
C ILE A 198 16.55 -26.64 -8.46
N VAL A 199 15.98 -25.91 -9.41
CA VAL A 199 15.36 -26.46 -10.63
C VAL A 199 16.31 -26.45 -11.82
N GLU A 200 17.38 -25.66 -11.76
CA GLU A 200 18.43 -25.63 -12.77
C GLU A 200 19.79 -25.43 -12.11
N ASP A 201 20.75 -26.28 -12.46
CA ASP A 201 22.10 -26.25 -11.90
C ASP A 201 23.13 -26.45 -13.01
N GLN A 202 23.60 -25.34 -13.60
CA GLN A 202 24.62 -25.32 -14.64
C GLN A 202 25.93 -24.77 -14.08
N PRO A 203 26.94 -25.62 -13.80
CA PRO A 203 28.22 -25.21 -13.23
C PRO A 203 28.85 -24.02 -13.93
N GLY A 204 29.17 -22.98 -13.15
CA GLY A 204 29.82 -21.75 -13.62
C GLY A 204 28.96 -20.86 -14.53
N LYS A 205 27.68 -21.20 -14.76
CA LYS A 205 26.82 -20.50 -15.73
C LYS A 205 25.50 -20.02 -15.15
N ARG A 206 24.77 -20.88 -14.45
CA ARG A 206 23.41 -20.55 -14.00
C ARG A 206 22.96 -21.43 -12.84
N ILE A 207 22.28 -20.83 -11.87
CA ILE A 207 21.50 -21.53 -10.87
C ILE A 207 20.09 -20.94 -10.91
N ALA A 208 19.05 -21.78 -10.95
CA ALA A 208 17.68 -21.35 -10.78
C ALA A 208 17.00 -22.17 -9.68
N TRP A 209 16.16 -21.51 -8.89
CA TRP A 209 15.43 -22.12 -7.80
C TRP A 209 13.95 -21.73 -7.84
N GLN A 210 13.13 -22.57 -7.23
CA GLN A 210 11.70 -22.35 -7.08
C GLN A 210 11.21 -22.90 -5.74
N SER A 211 10.28 -22.20 -5.12
CA SER A 211 9.59 -22.65 -3.92
C SER A 211 8.73 -23.89 -4.19
N VAL A 212 8.73 -24.84 -3.26
CA VAL A 212 7.96 -26.09 -3.37
C VAL A 212 6.45 -25.80 -3.32
N PRO A 213 5.60 -26.52 -4.07
CA PRO A 213 4.15 -26.34 -4.00
C PRO A 213 3.61 -26.43 -2.56
N GLY A 214 2.79 -25.45 -2.17
CA GLY A 214 2.22 -25.37 -0.82
C GLY A 214 3.12 -24.66 0.21
N SER A 215 4.28 -24.15 -0.19
CA SER A 215 5.10 -23.25 0.62
C SER A 215 4.36 -21.95 0.98
N GLY A 216 4.75 -21.34 2.10
CA GLY A 216 4.16 -20.07 2.55
C GLY A 216 4.32 -18.94 1.54
N ILE A 217 5.44 -18.91 0.81
CA ILE A 217 5.73 -17.97 -0.29
C ILE A 217 5.91 -18.74 -1.59
N SER A 218 5.25 -18.27 -2.65
CA SER A 218 5.64 -18.59 -4.03
C SER A 218 6.77 -17.66 -4.46
N ASN A 219 7.98 -18.19 -4.48
CA ASN A 219 9.22 -17.49 -4.82
C ASN A 219 9.96 -18.30 -5.90
N SER A 220 10.49 -17.61 -6.90
CA SER A 220 11.46 -18.20 -7.81
C SER A 220 12.57 -17.21 -8.09
N GLY A 221 13.71 -17.72 -8.54
CA GLY A 221 14.79 -16.85 -8.96
C GLY A 221 15.82 -17.57 -9.78
N SER A 222 16.70 -16.80 -10.39
CA SER A 222 17.85 -17.29 -11.11
C SER A 222 19.02 -16.34 -10.96
N VAL A 223 20.21 -16.91 -10.84
CA VAL A 223 21.49 -16.21 -10.96
C VAL A 223 22.23 -16.72 -12.18
N GLU A 224 22.71 -15.81 -13.00
CA GLU A 224 23.57 -16.07 -14.15
C GLU A 224 24.98 -15.57 -13.88
N PHE A 225 25.97 -16.35 -14.29
CA PHE A 225 27.40 -16.04 -14.16
C PHE A 225 27.98 -15.94 -15.58
N THR A 226 28.33 -14.73 -15.99
CA THR A 226 28.93 -14.46 -17.30
C THR A 226 30.37 -13.98 -17.11
N PRO A 227 31.37 -14.62 -17.73
CA PRO A 227 32.74 -14.10 -17.70
C PRO A 227 32.77 -12.68 -18.28
N ASP A 228 33.53 -11.78 -17.66
CA ASP A 228 33.80 -10.48 -18.25
C ASP A 228 34.74 -10.61 -19.47
N ASN A 229 34.89 -9.53 -20.24
CA ASN A 229 35.76 -9.51 -21.43
C ASN A 229 37.24 -9.83 -21.11
N SER A 230 37.66 -9.72 -19.85
CA SER A 230 39.03 -10.01 -19.43
C SER A 230 39.24 -11.47 -19.01
N GLY A 231 38.16 -12.22 -18.79
CA GLY A 231 38.17 -13.58 -18.23
C GLY A 231 38.59 -13.63 -16.75
N LYS A 232 38.84 -12.49 -16.12
CA LYS A 232 39.29 -12.38 -14.71
C LYS A 232 38.16 -11.93 -13.77
N GLY A 233 37.08 -11.40 -14.32
CA GLY A 233 35.87 -11.06 -13.60
C GLY A 233 34.66 -11.85 -14.09
N THR A 234 33.61 -11.81 -13.29
CA THR A 234 32.32 -12.44 -13.56
C THR A 234 31.23 -11.41 -13.35
N GLU A 235 30.43 -11.15 -14.37
CA GLU A 235 29.15 -10.47 -14.25
C GLU A 235 28.11 -11.43 -13.70
N VAL A 236 27.54 -11.08 -12.56
CA VAL A 236 26.52 -11.83 -11.83
C VAL A 236 25.20 -11.11 -12.03
N ARG A 237 24.27 -11.73 -12.74
CA ARG A 237 22.91 -11.19 -12.95
C ARG A 237 21.91 -12.00 -12.16
N VAL A 238 21.14 -11.34 -11.31
CA VAL A 238 20.12 -11.95 -10.47
C VAL A 238 18.75 -11.48 -10.92
N THR A 239 17.83 -12.42 -11.08
CA THR A 239 16.40 -12.18 -11.24
C THR A 239 15.67 -12.92 -10.14
N ILE A 240 14.80 -12.24 -9.39
CA ILE A 240 13.97 -12.86 -8.36
C ILE A 240 12.52 -12.45 -8.62
N ALA A 241 11.62 -13.44 -8.63
CA ALA A 241 10.20 -13.26 -8.77
C ALA A 241 9.48 -13.72 -7.50
N TYR A 242 8.55 -12.89 -7.02
CA TYR A 242 7.68 -13.19 -5.90
C TYR A 242 6.23 -13.08 -6.35
N GLU A 243 5.44 -14.10 -6.05
CA GLU A 243 3.99 -13.99 -6.11
C GLU A 243 3.50 -13.68 -4.70
N MET A 244 2.96 -12.47 -4.51
CA MET A 244 2.49 -12.03 -3.20
C MET A 244 1.04 -12.47 -3.01
N PRO A 245 0.75 -13.40 -2.07
CA PRO A 245 -0.62 -13.78 -1.76
C PRO A 245 -1.38 -12.58 -1.19
N GLY A 246 -2.66 -12.44 -1.52
CA GLY A 246 -3.52 -11.44 -0.89
C GLY A 246 -3.67 -11.65 0.62
N GLY A 247 -4.04 -10.59 1.34
CA GLY A 247 -4.35 -10.65 2.78
C GLY A 247 -3.16 -10.33 3.70
N ALA A 248 -3.20 -10.84 4.95
CA ALA A 248 -2.22 -10.50 5.99
C ALA A 248 -0.78 -10.89 5.61
N PHE A 249 -0.62 -11.96 4.82
CA PHE A 249 0.67 -12.48 4.40
C PHE A 249 1.35 -11.61 3.33
N GLY A 250 0.60 -11.13 2.32
CA GLY A 250 1.10 -10.16 1.34
C GLY A 250 1.52 -8.83 1.97
N LYS A 251 0.84 -8.39 3.05
CA LYS A 251 1.27 -7.21 3.83
C LYS A 251 2.62 -7.44 4.51
N ALA A 252 2.88 -8.64 5.05
CA ALA A 252 4.16 -8.98 5.66
C ALA A 252 5.31 -8.95 4.64
N VAL A 253 5.10 -9.54 3.45
CA VAL A 253 6.06 -9.52 2.34
C VAL A 253 6.33 -8.10 1.83
N ALA A 254 5.29 -7.27 1.66
CA ALA A 254 5.46 -5.87 1.30
C ALA A 254 6.26 -5.07 2.35
N THR A 255 6.13 -5.44 3.64
CA THR A 255 6.89 -4.81 4.72
C THR A 255 8.36 -5.25 4.73
N LEU A 256 8.66 -6.50 4.34
CA LEU A 256 10.03 -7.02 4.18
C LEU A 256 10.80 -6.24 3.10
N PHE A 257 10.20 -6.12 1.91
CA PHE A 257 10.85 -5.51 0.75
C PHE A 257 10.71 -3.98 0.71
N GLY A 258 9.83 -3.40 1.54
CA GLY A 258 9.61 -1.96 1.63
C GLY A 258 9.14 -1.34 0.31
N GLU A 259 9.30 -0.02 0.19
CA GLU A 259 8.91 0.72 -1.02
C GLU A 259 9.89 0.56 -2.20
N SER A 260 11.11 0.05 -1.97
CA SER A 260 12.17 -0.07 -2.98
C SER A 260 12.86 -1.45 -3.03
N PRO A 261 12.16 -2.52 -3.48
CA PRO A 261 12.72 -3.86 -3.58
C PRO A 261 14.00 -3.96 -4.44
N ASP A 262 14.06 -3.20 -5.54
CA ASP A 262 15.23 -3.16 -6.42
C ASP A 262 16.49 -2.68 -5.70
N GLN A 263 16.35 -1.71 -4.80
CA GLN A 263 17.48 -1.15 -4.06
C GLN A 263 18.07 -2.18 -3.08
N GLN A 264 17.22 -2.94 -2.39
CA GLN A 264 17.67 -3.98 -1.46
C GLN A 264 18.52 -5.04 -2.15
N VAL A 265 18.07 -5.55 -3.31
CA VAL A 265 18.82 -6.59 -4.06
C VAL A 265 20.14 -6.03 -4.60
N ASN A 266 20.17 -4.76 -5.03
CA ASN A 266 21.42 -4.12 -5.43
C ASN A 266 22.42 -4.00 -4.25
N ASP A 267 21.94 -3.67 -3.06
CA ASP A 267 22.78 -3.59 -1.86
C ASP A 267 23.26 -4.97 -1.39
N ASP A 268 22.43 -6.01 -1.50
CA ASP A 268 22.83 -7.40 -1.28
C ASP A 268 23.95 -7.82 -2.24
N LEU A 269 23.84 -7.49 -3.53
CA LEU A 269 24.87 -7.78 -4.54
C LEU A 269 26.18 -6.99 -4.32
N ARG A 270 26.10 -5.79 -3.76
CA ARG A 270 27.31 -5.04 -3.36
C ARG A 270 28.03 -5.72 -2.20
N ARG A 271 27.29 -6.20 -1.19
CA ARG A 271 27.87 -7.00 -0.10
C ARG A 271 28.48 -8.30 -0.60
N PHE A 272 27.77 -8.99 -1.49
CA PHE A 272 28.26 -10.20 -2.15
C PHE A 272 29.61 -9.97 -2.84
N LYS A 273 29.72 -8.91 -3.65
CA LYS A 273 30.99 -8.51 -4.28
C LYS A 273 32.09 -8.29 -3.25
N GLN A 274 31.81 -7.58 -2.16
CA GLN A 274 32.80 -7.34 -1.11
C GLN A 274 33.29 -8.64 -0.48
N ILE A 275 32.39 -9.54 -0.06
CA ILE A 275 32.76 -10.83 0.54
C ILE A 275 33.72 -11.61 -0.37
N LEU A 276 33.41 -11.71 -1.66
CA LEU A 276 34.24 -12.49 -2.58
C LEU A 276 35.58 -11.82 -2.94
N GLU A 277 35.64 -10.49 -2.96
CA GLU A 277 36.84 -9.75 -3.35
C GLU A 277 37.81 -9.52 -2.20
N THR A 278 37.30 -9.30 -0.99
CA THR A 278 38.11 -8.89 0.18
C THR A 278 38.03 -9.88 1.35
N GLY A 279 37.10 -10.85 1.32
CA GLY A 279 36.87 -11.77 2.43
C GLY A 279 36.13 -11.16 3.63
N GLN A 280 35.69 -9.90 3.53
CA GLN A 280 34.96 -9.19 4.59
C GLN A 280 33.90 -8.26 4.01
N VAL A 281 32.75 -8.12 4.67
CA VAL A 281 31.81 -7.01 4.38
C VAL A 281 32.40 -5.74 4.98
N LEU A 282 32.77 -4.77 4.14
CA LEU A 282 33.26 -3.47 4.61
C LEU A 282 32.09 -2.72 5.26
N ARG A 283 32.08 -2.68 6.59
CA ARG A 283 31.14 -1.89 7.39
C ARG A 283 31.77 -0.55 7.74
N SER A 284 30.99 0.53 7.66
CA SER A 284 31.41 1.83 8.18
C SER A 284 31.12 1.87 9.68
N ASP A 285 32.10 2.28 10.50
CA ASP A 285 31.92 2.44 11.94
C ASP A 285 30.79 3.42 12.32
N GLY A 286 30.42 4.34 11.42
CA GLY A 286 29.29 5.26 11.61
C GLY A 286 27.90 4.62 11.43
N SER A 287 27.82 3.38 10.95
CA SER A 287 26.57 2.62 10.79
C SER A 287 26.87 1.10 10.80
N PRO A 288 27.07 0.50 11.98
CA PRO A 288 27.48 -0.90 12.12
C PRO A 288 26.48 -1.93 11.55
N GLU A 289 25.24 -1.51 11.24
CA GLU A 289 24.20 -2.33 10.60
C GLU A 289 23.99 -2.04 9.11
N GLY A 290 24.76 -1.13 8.50
CA GLY A 290 24.52 -0.65 7.13
C GLY A 290 23.32 0.31 7.03
N PRO A 291 23.00 0.83 5.82
CA PRO A 291 21.86 1.72 5.63
C PRO A 291 20.54 0.95 5.75
N VAL A 292 20.02 0.83 6.97
CA VAL A 292 18.62 0.42 7.19
C VAL A 292 17.73 1.62 6.89
N SER A 293 16.94 1.55 5.82
CA SER A 293 16.08 2.64 5.33
C SER A 293 15.16 3.21 6.43
N PHE A 294 14.69 2.35 7.33
CA PHE A 294 13.85 2.74 8.47
C PHE A 294 14.59 3.61 9.51
N ARG A 295 15.91 3.42 9.64
CA ARG A 295 16.75 4.18 10.58
C ARG A 295 17.21 5.51 9.97
N GLN A 296 17.33 5.58 8.65
CA GLN A 296 17.61 6.82 7.91
C GLN A 296 16.46 7.84 7.98
N MET A 297 15.20 7.39 8.09
CA MET A 297 14.05 8.29 8.27
C MET A 297 14.11 9.14 9.56
N HIS A 298 14.90 8.71 10.55
CA HIS A 298 15.10 9.43 11.81
C HIS A 298 16.46 10.13 11.90
N GLN A 299 17.26 10.15 10.83
CA GLN A 299 18.49 10.93 10.81
C GLN A 299 18.14 12.41 10.79
N GLN A 300 18.34 13.08 11.92
CA GLN A 300 18.34 14.52 11.98
C GLN A 300 19.56 15.06 11.23
N THR A 301 19.40 16.20 10.58
CA THR A 301 20.49 16.90 9.91
C THR A 301 21.66 17.08 10.87
N ALA A 302 22.86 16.69 10.46
CA ALA A 302 24.06 16.85 11.27
C ALA A 302 24.22 18.33 11.67
N GLN A 303 24.23 18.58 12.98
CA GLN A 303 24.51 19.92 13.49
C GLN A 303 26.03 20.10 13.57
N PRO A 304 26.56 21.28 13.21
CA PRO A 304 27.98 21.57 13.38
C PRO A 304 28.34 21.45 14.85
N ALA A 305 29.52 20.87 15.13
CA ALA A 305 30.09 20.91 16.47
C ALA A 305 30.14 22.38 16.92
N SER A 306 29.50 22.69 18.05
CA SER A 306 29.52 24.03 18.62
C SER A 306 30.97 24.45 18.80
N LYS A 307 31.40 25.47 18.06
CA LYS A 307 32.69 26.12 18.29
C LYS A 307 32.63 26.86 19.63
N GLY A 308 33.39 26.39 20.60
CA GLY A 308 33.66 27.04 21.89
C GLY A 308 33.96 25.95 22.92
N ALA A 309 35.23 25.68 23.19
CA ALA A 309 36.11 26.39 24.15
C ALA A 309 36.01 25.76 25.54
#